data_AF-A0A0A0KKW8-F1
#
_entry.id   AF-A0A0A0KKW8-F1
#
_cell.length_a   1.000
_cell.length_b   1.000
_cell.length_c   1.000
_cell.angle_alpha   90.00
_cell.angle_beta   90.00
_cell.angle_gamma   90.00
#
_symmetry.space_group_name_H-M   'P 1'
#
loop_
_entity.id
_entity.type
_entity.pdbx_description
1 polymer ?
#
loop_
_entity_poly.entity_id
_entity_poly.type
_entity_poly.pdbx_seq_one_letter_code
_entity_poly.pdbx_strand_id
1 'polypeptide(L)'
;MRLDSSSIQKLNVGNKSAAGECYIRTEICLQGLVDAIREDVSMLTLLAEVLCLLDMIVNSFAHTISTKPVDRYTRPNFTENGPMAIEAARHPILESIHNDFVANSIFLSEASNMIIVMGPNM
;
A
#
# COMPACT_ATOMS: atom_id res chain seq x y z
N MET A 1 -16.50 4.11 59.60
CA MET A 1 -16.61 5.58 59.43
C MET A 1 -17.32 5.81 58.11
N ARG A 2 -18.66 6.05 58.12
CA ARG A 2 -19.43 6.32 56.90
C ARG A 2 -19.30 7.81 56.59
N LEU A 3 -18.71 8.15 55.46
CA LEU A 3 -18.66 9.52 54.97
C LEU A 3 -20.10 9.99 54.68
N ASP A 4 -20.42 11.22 55.07
CA ASP A 4 -21.71 11.85 54.83
C ASP A 4 -21.87 12.22 53.35
N SER A 5 -23.11 12.19 52.86
CA SER A 5 -23.45 12.46 51.45
C SER A 5 -22.93 13.83 50.96
N SER A 6 -22.89 14.83 51.87
CA SER A 6 -22.46 16.18 51.53
C SER A 6 -20.95 16.28 51.29
N SER A 7 -20.14 15.56 52.08
CA SER A 7 -18.69 15.46 51.89
C SER A 7 -18.33 14.73 50.60
N ILE A 8 -19.05 13.65 50.27
CA ILE A 8 -18.85 12.93 49.00
C ILE A 8 -19.21 13.82 47.79
N GLN A 9 -20.29 14.61 47.87
CA GLN A 9 -20.63 15.56 46.82
C GLN A 9 -19.54 16.62 46.61
N LYS A 10 -18.98 17.20 47.68
CA LYS A 10 -17.88 18.17 47.57
C LYS A 10 -16.63 17.56 46.92
N LEU A 11 -16.26 16.34 47.33
CA LEU A 11 -15.15 15.60 46.71
C LEU A 11 -15.40 15.30 45.23
N ASN A 12 -16.63 14.93 44.86
CA ASN A 12 -17.00 14.69 43.46
C ASN A 12 -16.95 15.96 42.61
N VAL A 13 -17.39 17.11 43.14
CA VAL A 13 -17.29 18.39 42.44
C VAL A 13 -15.82 18.76 42.22
N GLY A 14 -14.98 18.62 43.26
CA GLY A 14 -13.53 18.87 43.15
C GLY A 14 -12.86 17.93 42.14
N ASN A 15 -13.20 16.64 42.17
CA ASN A 15 -12.65 15.66 41.22
C ASN A 15 -13.07 15.95 39.78
N LYS A 16 -14.34 16.34 39.56
CA LYS A 16 -14.80 16.76 38.22
C LYS A 16 -14.09 18.01 37.71
N SER A 17 -13.87 18.99 38.59
CA SER A 17 -13.13 20.21 38.24
C SER A 17 -11.67 19.91 37.90
N ALA A 18 -11.00 19.09 38.72
CA ALA A 18 -9.63 18.68 38.49
C ALA A 18 -9.48 17.88 37.18
N ALA A 19 -10.41 16.97 36.90
CA ALA A 19 -10.44 16.24 35.63
C ALA A 19 -10.62 17.19 34.44
N GLY A 20 -11.50 18.19 34.55
CA GLY A 20 -11.68 19.22 33.54
C GLY A 20 -10.40 20.00 33.24
N GLU A 21 -9.66 20.41 34.28
CA GLU A 21 -8.39 21.11 34.11
C GLU A 21 -7.32 20.21 33.46
N CYS A 22 -7.25 18.94 33.84
CA CYS A 22 -6.35 17.97 33.21
C CYS A 22 -6.64 17.84 31.70
N TYR A 23 -7.90 17.79 31.29
CA TYR A 23 -8.25 17.72 29.87
C TYR A 23 -7.81 18.97 29.11
N ILE A 24 -8.05 20.17 29.66
CA ILE A 24 -7.64 21.43 29.02
C ILE A 24 -6.12 21.48 28.85
N ARG A 25 -5.35 21.11 29.88
CA ARG A 25 -3.88 21.06 29.79
C ARG A 25 -3.40 20.04 28.76
N THR A 26 -4.08 18.90 28.67
CA THR A 26 -3.78 17.86 27.68
C THR A 26 -4.03 18.37 26.26
N GLU A 27 -5.16 19.04 26.03
CA GLU A 27 -5.50 19.63 24.74
C GLU A 27 -4.45 20.65 24.28
N ILE A 28 -4.03 21.56 25.16
CA ILE A 28 -2.98 22.54 24.86
C ILE A 28 -1.66 21.85 24.47
N CYS A 29 -1.28 20.80 25.21
CA CYS A 29 -0.07 20.03 24.93
C CYS A 29 -0.16 19.31 23.57
N LEU A 30 -1.28 18.66 23.27
CA LEU A 30 -1.50 17.99 22.00
C LEU A 30 -1.52 18.97 20.82
N GLN A 31 -2.14 20.13 20.99
CA GLN A 31 -2.18 21.15 19.96
C GLN A 31 -0.77 21.67 19.66
N GLY A 32 0.04 21.96 20.69
CA GLY A 32 1.44 22.34 20.52
C GLY A 32 2.28 21.27 19.82
N LEU A 33 2.06 19.99 20.14
CA LEU A 33 2.72 18.88 19.46
C LEU A 33 2.31 18.79 17.98
N VAL A 34 1.02 18.91 17.67
CA VAL A 34 0.52 18.87 16.29
C VAL A 34 1.08 20.04 15.48
N ASP A 35 1.16 21.22 16.07
CA ASP A 35 1.72 22.39 15.39
C ASP A 35 3.22 22.22 15.13
N ALA A 36 3.99 21.64 16.06
CA ALA A 36 5.38 21.28 15.83
C ALA A 36 5.54 20.23 14.71
N ILE A 37 4.71 19.18 14.69
CA ILE A 37 4.75 18.18 13.60
C ILE A 37 4.39 18.82 12.24
N ARG A 38 3.46 19.77 12.22
CA ARG A 38 3.05 20.48 11.00
C ARG A 38 4.17 21.25 10.33
N GLU A 39 5.12 21.76 11.11
CA GLU A 39 6.32 22.43 10.57
C GLU A 39 7.15 21.46 9.69
N ASP A 40 7.15 20.16 10.02
CA ASP A 40 7.92 19.13 9.33
C ASP A 40 7.12 18.30 8.31
N VAL A 41 5.83 18.59 8.09
CA VAL A 41 4.94 17.77 7.23
C VAL A 41 5.50 17.56 5.82
N SER A 42 6.13 18.59 5.24
CA SER A 42 6.73 18.47 3.90
C SER A 42 7.86 17.43 3.87
N MET A 43 8.72 17.42 4.89
CA MET A 43 9.82 16.46 5.00
C MET A 43 9.31 15.05 5.30
N LEU A 44 8.31 14.93 6.18
CA LEU A 44 7.67 13.64 6.48
C LEU A 44 6.98 13.03 5.27
N THR A 45 6.32 13.86 4.45
CA THR A 45 5.67 13.42 3.20
C THR A 45 6.71 12.93 2.20
N LEU A 46 7.79 13.69 1.99
CA LEU A 46 8.87 13.29 1.09
C LEU A 46 9.51 11.96 1.55
N LEU A 47 9.75 11.81 2.85
CA LEU A 47 10.28 10.57 3.40
C LEU A 47 9.33 9.39 3.13
N ALA A 48 8.03 9.59 3.33
CA ALA A 48 7.02 8.57 3.05
C ALA A 48 7.01 8.17 1.57
N GLU A 49 7.07 9.14 0.64
CA GLU A 49 7.14 8.87 -0.80
C GLU A 49 8.39 8.05 -1.18
N VAL A 50 9.54 8.42 -0.65
CA VAL A 50 10.81 7.71 -0.89
C VAL A 50 10.74 6.28 -0.34
N LEU A 51 10.22 6.10 0.87
CA LEU A 51 10.06 4.77 1.48
C LEU A 51 9.06 3.91 0.69
N CYS A 52 7.95 4.48 0.24
CA CYS A 52 6.97 3.77 -0.60
C CYS A 52 7.57 3.34 -1.94
N LEU A 53 8.36 4.21 -2.59
CA LEU A 53 9.04 3.87 -3.83
C LEU A 53 10.04 2.72 -3.62
N LEU A 54 10.82 2.78 -2.54
CA LEU A 54 11.76 1.74 -2.17
C LEU A 54 11.06 0.41 -1.90
N ASP A 55 9.96 0.43 -1.14
CA ASP A 55 9.17 -0.76 -0.80
C ASP A 55 8.57 -1.41 -2.05
N MET A 56 7.99 -0.62 -2.96
CA MET A 56 7.46 -1.10 -4.24
C MET A 56 8.56 -1.75 -5.09
N ILE A 57 9.72 -1.12 -5.23
CA ILE A 57 10.79 -1.64 -6.09
C ILE A 57 11.43 -2.91 -5.48
N VAL A 58 11.80 -2.85 -4.20
CA VAL A 58 12.59 -3.90 -3.55
C VAL A 58 11.70 -5.01 -3.00
N ASN A 59 10.81 -4.67 -2.07
CA ASN A 59 10.04 -5.67 -1.34
C ASN A 59 8.88 -6.24 -2.15
N SER A 60 8.39 -5.51 -3.16
CA SER A 60 7.35 -6.03 -4.07
C SER A 60 7.93 -6.59 -5.37
N PHE A 61 8.47 -5.76 -6.26
CA PHE A 61 8.88 -6.21 -7.60
C PHE A 61 10.09 -7.14 -7.57
N ALA A 62 11.21 -6.72 -6.98
CA ALA A 62 12.41 -7.54 -6.95
C ALA A 62 12.19 -8.86 -6.18
N HIS A 63 11.49 -8.80 -5.04
CA HIS A 63 11.13 -9.99 -4.28
C HIS A 63 10.28 -10.98 -5.09
N THR A 64 9.24 -10.50 -5.77
CA THR A 64 8.36 -11.33 -6.60
C THR A 64 9.14 -12.01 -7.73
N ILE A 65 10.09 -11.32 -8.35
CA ILE A 65 10.94 -11.89 -9.40
C ILE A 65 11.90 -12.94 -8.82
N SER A 66 12.48 -12.68 -7.64
CA SER A 66 13.47 -13.55 -7.02
C SER A 66 12.91 -14.84 -6.42
N THR A 67 11.64 -14.84 -6.01
CA THR A 67 10.98 -15.98 -5.34
C THR A 67 10.29 -16.91 -6.33
N LYS A 68 9.96 -16.44 -7.53
CA LYS A 68 9.47 -17.30 -8.60
C LYS A 68 10.62 -18.03 -9.29
N PRO A 69 10.35 -19.16 -9.97
CA PRO A 69 11.35 -19.83 -10.79
C PRO A 69 12.00 -18.89 -11.80
N VAL A 70 13.21 -19.23 -12.23
CA VAL A 70 13.95 -18.52 -13.28
C VAL A 70 13.09 -18.45 -14.55
N ASP A 71 13.20 -17.35 -15.30
CA ASP A 71 12.49 -17.08 -16.57
C ASP A 71 10.97 -16.85 -16.49
N ARG A 72 10.42 -16.53 -15.31
CA ARG A 72 8.99 -16.16 -15.17
C ARG A 72 8.69 -14.69 -15.39
N TYR A 73 9.65 -13.83 -15.09
CA TYR A 73 9.54 -12.39 -15.32
C TYR A 73 10.80 -11.90 -15.99
N THR A 74 10.61 -11.17 -17.08
CA THR A 74 11.69 -10.55 -17.85
C THR A 74 11.39 -9.07 -18.00
N ARG A 75 12.42 -8.23 -17.97
CA ARG A 75 12.27 -6.79 -18.20
C ARG A 75 11.73 -6.58 -19.63
N PRO A 76 10.57 -5.90 -19.81
CA PRO A 76 10.06 -5.63 -21.15
C PRO A 76 10.93 -4.58 -21.86
N ASN A 77 11.01 -4.71 -23.18
CA ASN A 77 11.59 -3.69 -24.05
C ASN A 77 10.47 -2.80 -24.59
N PHE A 78 10.65 -1.49 -24.47
CA PHE A 78 9.69 -0.52 -24.98
C PHE A 78 10.11 -0.05 -26.37
N THR A 79 9.14 0.01 -27.28
CA THR A 79 9.30 0.46 -28.66
C THR A 79 8.21 1.47 -28.98
N GLU A 80 8.51 2.54 -29.70
CA GLU A 80 7.55 3.62 -29.99
C GLU A 80 6.42 3.17 -30.94
N ASN A 81 6.76 2.44 -32.00
CA ASN A 81 5.82 2.04 -33.07
C ASN A 81 5.62 0.51 -33.19
N GLY A 82 5.97 -0.23 -32.14
CA GLY A 82 5.94 -1.70 -32.15
C GLY A 82 7.15 -2.35 -32.84
N PRO A 83 7.09 -3.67 -33.09
CA PRO A 83 5.97 -4.58 -32.84
C PRO A 83 5.77 -4.89 -31.35
N MET A 84 4.55 -5.29 -30.97
CA MET A 84 4.31 -5.91 -29.66
C MET A 84 4.58 -7.41 -29.79
N ALA A 85 5.65 -7.87 -29.17
CA ALA A 85 6.03 -9.28 -29.12
C ALA A 85 6.12 -9.73 -27.67
N ILE A 86 5.33 -10.75 -27.32
CA ILE A 86 5.39 -11.41 -26.02
C ILE A 86 5.65 -12.88 -26.28
N GLU A 87 6.86 -13.34 -25.96
CA GLU A 87 7.25 -14.74 -26.11
C GLU A 87 6.91 -15.53 -24.85
N ALA A 88 6.36 -16.74 -25.03
CA ALA A 88 6.02 -17.64 -23.93
C ALA A 88 5.25 -16.94 -22.79
N ALA A 89 4.25 -16.11 -23.15
CA ALA A 89 3.47 -15.34 -22.20
C ALA A 89 2.73 -16.26 -21.22
N ARG A 90 2.72 -15.85 -19.96
CA ARG A 90 2.00 -16.54 -18.87
C ARG A 90 1.11 -15.58 -18.13
N HIS A 91 -0.03 -16.08 -17.66
CA HIS A 91 -0.97 -15.26 -16.91
C HIS A 91 -0.52 -15.17 -15.44
N PRO A 92 -0.19 -13.98 -14.90
CA PRO A 92 0.51 -13.83 -13.62
C PRO A 92 -0.26 -14.39 -12.41
N ILE A 93 -1.61 -14.32 -12.44
CA ILE A 93 -2.48 -14.86 -11.39
C ILE A 93 -2.70 -16.37 -11.58
N LEU A 94 -3.26 -16.80 -12.72
CA LEU A 94 -3.60 -18.20 -12.97
C LEU A 94 -2.42 -19.16 -12.85
N GLU A 95 -1.22 -18.76 -13.24
CA GLU A 95 -0.01 -19.56 -13.08
C GLU A 95 0.31 -19.84 -11.60
N SER A 96 -0.02 -18.90 -10.70
CA SER A 96 0.22 -19.08 -9.26
C SER A 96 -0.81 -20.03 -8.62
N ILE A 97 -1.88 -20.37 -9.34
CA ILE A 97 -3.00 -21.20 -8.87
C ILE A 97 -2.93 -22.60 -9.51
N HIS A 98 -2.54 -22.69 -10.78
CA HIS A 98 -2.47 -23.92 -11.56
C HIS A 98 -1.03 -24.29 -11.89
N ASN A 99 -0.61 -25.50 -11.51
CA ASN A 99 0.75 -25.98 -11.77
C ASN A 99 1.02 -26.27 -13.26
N ASP A 100 -0.02 -26.62 -14.03
CA ASP A 100 0.11 -27.06 -15.43
C ASP A 100 -0.25 -25.94 -16.43
N PHE A 101 0.35 -24.76 -16.26
CA PHE A 101 0.11 -23.63 -17.16
C PHE A 101 0.92 -23.73 -18.46
N VAL A 102 0.23 -23.72 -19.61
CA VAL A 102 0.85 -23.67 -20.94
C VAL A 102 1.02 -22.22 -21.39
N ALA A 103 2.26 -21.82 -21.66
CA ALA A 103 2.60 -20.49 -22.14
C ALA A 103 2.22 -20.30 -23.62
N ASN A 104 1.77 -19.09 -23.98
CA ASN A 104 1.39 -18.75 -25.35
C ASN A 104 2.11 -17.49 -25.83
N SER A 105 2.57 -17.46 -27.07
CA SER A 105 3.21 -16.27 -27.65
C SER A 105 2.19 -15.38 -28.36
N ILE A 106 2.41 -14.07 -28.30
CA ILE A 106 1.58 -13.05 -28.96
C ILE A 106 2.50 -12.16 -29.80
N PHE A 107 2.12 -11.93 -31.06
CA PHE A 107 2.83 -11.03 -31.95
C PHE A 107 1.85 -10.12 -32.68
N LEU A 108 2.05 -8.81 -32.54
CA LEU A 108 1.29 -7.78 -33.24
C LEU A 108 2.24 -6.80 -33.91
N SER A 109 1.94 -6.47 -35.16
CA SER A 109 2.71 -5.53 -35.97
C SER A 109 1.75 -4.69 -36.82
N GLU A 110 2.26 -3.68 -37.53
CA GLU A 110 1.45 -2.91 -38.48
C GLU A 110 0.81 -3.81 -39.55
N ALA A 111 1.54 -4.83 -40.02
CA ALA A 111 1.05 -5.80 -41.00
C ALA A 111 0.07 -6.84 -40.39
N SER A 112 0.02 -6.96 -39.06
CA SER A 112 -0.76 -7.97 -38.34
C SER A 112 -1.25 -7.41 -37.00
N ASN A 113 -2.16 -6.44 -37.08
CA ASN A 113 -2.62 -5.67 -35.91
C ASN A 113 -3.91 -6.22 -35.26
N MET A 114 -4.47 -7.31 -35.78
CA MET A 114 -5.67 -7.96 -35.27
C MET A 114 -5.48 -9.48 -35.24
N ILE A 115 -5.85 -10.12 -34.13
CA ILE A 115 -5.86 -11.57 -33.97
C ILE A 115 -7.29 -12.02 -33.69
N ILE A 116 -7.83 -12.89 -34.53
CA ILE A 116 -9.10 -13.57 -34.29
C ILE A 116 -8.77 -14.97 -33.77
N VAL A 117 -9.10 -15.22 -32.50
CA VAL A 117 -8.92 -16.52 -31.86
C VAL A 117 -10.23 -17.31 -31.95
N MET A 118 -10.18 -18.46 -32.61
CA MET A 118 -11.30 -19.40 -32.73
C MET A 118 -10.92 -20.73 -32.09
N GLY A 119 -11.89 -21.39 -31.46
CA GLY A 119 -11.67 -22.70 -30.83
C GLY A 119 -12.94 -23.24 -30.18
N PRO A 120 -12.95 -24.54 -29.82
CA PRO A 120 -14.02 -25.12 -29.03
C PRO A 120 -14.06 -24.48 -27.64
N ASN A 121 -15.23 -24.54 -26.98
CA ASN A 121 -15.27 -24.31 -25.54
C ASN A 121 -14.51 -25.44 -24.83
N MET A 122 -13.78 -25.08 -23.77
CA MET A 122 -13.09 -26.03 -22.88
C MET A 122 -14.09 -26.98 -22.22
#